data_AF-A0A7W1IPJ4-F1
#
_entry.id   AF-A0A7W1IPJ4-F1
#
_cell.length_a   1.000
_cell.length_b   1.000
_cell.length_c   1.000
_cell.angle_alpha   90.00
_cell.angle_beta   90.00
_cell.angle_gamma   90.00
#
_symmetry.space_group_name_H-M   'P 1'
#
loop_
_entity.id
_entity.type
_entity.pdbx_description
1 polymer ?
#
loop_
_entity_poly.entity_id
_entity_poly.type
_entity_poly.pdbx_seq_one_letter_code
_entity_poly.pdbx_strand_id
1 'polypeptide(L)'
;MKILKEEEFNNLALKGKGRSSLIFNSLLNLNVGEAVLIEKKDWNRKASPSTLVKYIEKTHQLKFTCGALLNGQGWAVKRIEPTTHSVNKVVESIKPHKEISIAPKLKEEIVSSPDEGQLKLKSEIVIFYLGRIASCKIEKIEDSLKAVMDQFWERDRPMLKALFMEAIEVLSVSNHIVIENGKTYIPLKQN
;
A
#
# COMPACT_ATOMS: atom_id res chain seq x y z
N MET A 1 40.31 -2.64 22.75
CA MET A 1 39.15 -3.40 23.27
C MET A 1 39.43 -3.78 24.71
N LYS A 2 38.45 -3.69 25.60
CA LYS A 2 38.59 -4.07 27.03
C LYS A 2 37.73 -5.32 27.27
N ILE A 3 38.31 -6.34 27.90
CA ILE A 3 37.59 -7.56 28.31
C ILE A 3 37.04 -7.28 29.71
N LEU A 4 35.72 -7.45 29.89
CA LEU A 4 35.01 -7.24 31.15
C LEU A 4 34.82 -8.58 31.86
N LYS A 5 34.89 -8.58 33.19
CA LYS A 5 34.52 -9.75 34.01
C LYS A 5 32.99 -9.88 34.10
N GLU A 6 32.50 -11.08 34.39
CA GLU A 6 31.06 -11.38 34.43
C GLU A 6 30.28 -10.47 35.39
N GLU A 7 30.84 -10.21 36.57
CA GLU A 7 30.27 -9.31 37.58
C GLU A 7 30.22 -7.84 37.11
N GLU A 8 31.22 -7.40 36.36
CA GLU A 8 31.23 -6.05 35.76
C GLU A 8 30.20 -5.94 34.63
N PHE A 9 29.99 -7.01 33.87
CA PHE A 9 28.99 -7.05 32.80
C PHE A 9 27.56 -7.00 33.34
N ASN A 10 27.27 -7.75 34.41
CA ASN A 10 25.94 -7.82 35.02
C ASN A 10 25.53 -6.50 35.70
N ASN A 11 26.50 -5.69 36.12
CA ASN A 11 26.25 -4.36 36.70
C ASN A 11 26.06 -3.26 35.64
N LEU A 12 26.21 -3.56 34.35
CA LEU A 12 25.88 -2.61 33.30
C LEU A 12 24.37 -2.46 33.18
N ALA A 13 23.90 -1.20 33.13
CA ALA A 13 22.52 -0.89 32.76
C ALA A 13 22.28 -1.15 31.26
N LEU A 14 22.28 -2.41 30.87
CA LEU A 14 22.08 -2.85 29.49
C LEU A 14 20.60 -2.68 29.13
N LYS A 15 20.30 -1.79 28.18
CA LYS A 15 18.96 -1.76 27.56
C LYS A 15 18.74 -3.09 26.84
N GLY A 16 17.68 -3.82 27.21
CA GLY A 16 17.35 -5.11 26.63
C GLY A 16 17.33 -5.08 25.10
N LYS A 17 17.94 -6.08 24.46
CA LYS A 17 17.89 -6.27 23.01
C LYS A 17 16.51 -6.77 22.62
N GLY A 18 15.60 -5.86 22.26
CA GLY A 18 14.24 -6.20 21.84
C GLY A 18 13.63 -5.15 20.92
N ARG A 19 12.65 -5.58 20.10
CA ARG A 19 11.91 -4.72 19.17
C ARG A 19 10.88 -3.82 19.86
N SER A 20 10.48 -4.17 21.09
CA SER A 20 9.51 -3.45 21.92
C SER A 20 10.17 -2.34 22.75
N SER A 21 10.77 -1.35 22.07
CA SER A 21 11.16 -0.10 22.75
C SER A 21 9.94 0.58 23.34
N LEU A 22 10.11 1.36 24.41
CA LEU A 22 9.01 2.13 25.04
C LEU A 22 8.19 2.91 23.99
N ILE A 23 8.89 3.55 23.03
CA ILE A 23 8.28 4.25 21.88
C ILE A 23 7.42 3.34 21.00
N PHE A 24 7.83 2.09 20.78
CA PHE A 24 7.06 1.14 19.97
C PHE A 24 5.73 0.80 20.65
N ASN A 25 5.78 0.51 21.96
CA ASN A 25 4.59 0.22 22.75
C ASN A 25 3.66 1.45 22.84
N SER A 26 4.23 2.65 23.02
CA SER A 26 3.46 3.90 23.02
C SER A 26 2.73 4.12 21.69
N LEU A 27 3.37 3.86 20.56
CA LEU A 27 2.75 4.00 19.24
C LEU A 27 1.66 2.96 18.99
N LEU A 28 1.83 1.73 19.47
CA LEU A 28 0.84 0.65 19.33
C LEU A 28 -0.44 0.90 20.12
N ASN A 29 -0.29 1.45 21.33
CA ASN A 29 -1.39 1.70 22.27
C ASN A 29 -2.03 3.09 22.08
N LEU A 30 -1.56 3.88 21.12
CA LEU A 30 -2.08 5.21 20.85
C LEU A 30 -3.54 5.11 20.39
N ASN A 31 -4.47 5.91 20.93
CA ASN A 31 -5.84 5.96 20.39
C ASN A 31 -5.90 6.86 19.15
N VAL A 32 -6.96 6.69 18.35
CA VAL A 32 -7.24 7.56 17.21
C VAL A 32 -7.38 9.00 17.70
N GLY A 33 -6.68 9.94 17.04
CA GLY A 33 -6.69 11.35 17.41
C GLY A 33 -5.63 11.75 18.43
N GLU A 34 -5.02 10.79 19.14
CA GLU A 34 -3.90 11.04 20.03
C GLU A 34 -2.57 11.17 19.28
N ALA A 35 -1.62 11.87 19.89
CA ALA A 35 -0.28 12.07 19.35
C ALA A 35 0.79 11.87 20.43
N VAL A 36 1.95 11.39 19.99
CA VAL A 36 3.17 11.28 20.81
C VAL A 36 4.28 12.09 20.16
N LEU A 37 4.99 12.83 21.01
CA LEU A 37 6.25 13.48 20.66
C LEU A 37 7.41 12.52 20.97
N ILE A 38 8.21 12.24 19.95
CA ILE A 38 9.46 11.50 20.07
C ILE A 38 10.58 12.53 20.04
N GLU A 39 11.16 12.84 21.20
CA GLU A 39 12.31 13.73 21.25
C GLU A 39 13.55 13.06 20.67
N LYS A 40 14.46 13.87 20.12
CA LYS A 40 15.71 13.38 19.53
C LYS A 40 16.57 12.61 20.53
N LYS A 41 16.54 12.98 21.81
CA LYS A 41 17.29 12.31 22.89
C LYS A 41 16.77 10.90 23.19
N ASP A 42 15.48 10.65 22.93
CA ASP A 42 14.84 9.35 23.19
C ASP A 42 15.01 8.38 22.02
N TRP A 43 15.45 8.90 20.86
CA TRP A 43 15.67 8.11 19.66
C TRP A 43 17.14 7.71 19.48
N ASN A 44 17.44 6.44 19.74
CA ASN A 44 18.80 5.90 19.68
C ASN A 44 19.08 5.02 18.45
N ARG A 45 18.16 5.00 17.47
CA ARG A 45 18.27 4.14 16.28
C ARG A 45 18.83 4.93 15.10
N LYS A 46 19.60 4.25 14.25
CA LYS A 46 20.13 4.81 13.00
C LYS A 46 19.03 5.18 12.00
N ALA A 47 17.99 4.35 11.91
CA ALA A 47 16.83 4.62 11.06
C ALA A 47 15.92 5.68 11.72
N SER A 48 15.24 6.50 10.93
CA SER A 48 14.32 7.52 11.44
C SER A 48 13.07 6.89 12.09
N PRO A 49 12.37 7.62 12.98
CA PRO A 49 11.11 7.16 13.55
C PRO A 49 10.06 6.81 12.50
N SER A 50 10.06 7.49 11.36
CA SER A 50 9.17 7.21 10.23
C SER A 50 9.31 5.78 9.69
N THR A 51 10.50 5.15 9.78
CA THR A 51 10.65 3.73 9.43
C THR A 51 9.93 2.81 10.41
N LEU A 52 10.00 3.12 11.71
CA LEU A 52 9.27 2.37 12.74
C LEU A 52 7.77 2.53 12.58
N VAL A 53 7.30 3.75 12.32
CA VAL A 53 5.89 4.04 12.08
C VAL A 53 5.37 3.22 10.89
N LYS A 54 6.04 3.27 9.72
CA LYS A 54 5.66 2.47 8.54
C LYS A 54 5.64 0.96 8.81
N TYR A 55 6.58 0.47 9.62
CA TYR A 55 6.58 -0.93 10.03
C TYR A 55 5.35 -1.28 10.87
N ILE A 56 4.98 -0.42 11.83
CA ILE A 56 3.78 -0.62 12.66
C ILE A 56 2.53 -0.58 11.79
N GLU A 57 2.41 0.39 10.88
CA GLU A 57 1.28 0.50 9.95
C GLU A 57 1.08 -0.79 9.15
N LYS A 58 2.16 -1.32 8.57
CA LYS A 58 2.14 -2.54 7.77
C LYS A 58 1.78 -3.79 8.60
N THR A 59 2.30 -3.88 9.82
CA THR A 59 2.19 -5.09 10.65
C THR A 59 0.87 -5.14 11.43
N HIS A 60 0.39 -4.00 11.89
CA HIS A 60 -0.76 -3.90 12.80
C HIS A 60 -1.99 -3.22 12.17
N GLN A 61 -1.96 -2.92 10.86
CA GLN A 61 -3.06 -2.30 10.12
C GLN A 61 -3.51 -0.96 10.73
N LEU A 62 -2.57 -0.24 11.34
CA LEU A 62 -2.79 1.10 11.90
C LEU A 62 -2.42 2.17 10.88
N LYS A 63 -2.88 3.41 11.09
CA LYS A 63 -2.51 4.58 10.30
C LYS A 63 -2.02 5.71 11.18
N PHE A 64 -0.93 6.33 10.77
CA PHE A 64 -0.34 7.46 11.48
C PHE A 64 0.03 8.59 10.51
N THR A 65 -0.06 9.82 11.01
CA THR A 65 0.63 10.97 10.44
C THR A 65 1.92 11.18 11.24
N CYS A 66 3.06 11.21 10.55
CA CYS A 66 4.38 11.39 11.17
C CYS A 66 5.11 12.56 10.51
N GLY A 67 5.65 13.48 11.30
CA GLY A 67 6.42 14.62 10.82
C GLY A 67 7.59 14.94 11.74
N ALA A 68 8.70 15.40 11.17
CA ALA A 68 9.78 16.00 11.94
C ALA A 68 9.37 17.42 12.36
N LEU A 69 9.74 17.82 13.58
CA LEU A 69 9.56 19.20 14.02
C LEU A 69 10.50 20.12 13.23
N LEU A 70 10.03 21.34 12.91
CA LEU A 70 10.78 22.34 12.15
C LEU A 70 12.11 22.73 12.83
N ASN A 71 12.17 22.67 14.15
CA ASN A 71 13.36 22.96 14.95
C ASN A 71 14.33 21.77 15.07
N GLY A 72 14.02 20.61 14.46
CA GLY A 72 14.85 19.41 14.50
C GLY A 72 14.97 18.74 15.87
N GLN A 73 14.15 19.13 16.85
CA GLN A 73 14.21 18.60 18.22
C GLN A 73 13.54 17.22 18.38
N GLY A 74 12.81 16.75 17.37
CA GLY A 74 12.14 15.46 17.42
C GLY A 74 11.14 15.26 16.30
N TRP A 75 10.24 14.31 16.52
CA TRP A 75 9.19 13.91 15.60
C TRP A 75 7.85 13.82 16.31
N ALA A 76 6.80 14.34 15.69
CA ALA A 76 5.43 14.17 16.15
C ALA A 76 4.77 13.04 15.35
N VAL A 77 4.14 12.11 16.06
CA VAL A 77 3.38 11.00 15.46
C VAL A 77 1.97 11.03 16.02
N LYS A 78 0.96 11.12 15.14
CA LYS A 78 -0.46 11.13 15.49
C LYS A 78 -1.15 9.92 14.86
N ARG A 79 -1.94 9.17 15.63
CA ARG A 79 -2.78 8.10 15.05
C ARG A 79 -4.01 8.74 14.40
N ILE A 80 -4.30 8.31 13.19
CA ILE A 80 -5.46 8.77 12.42
C ILE A 80 -6.39 7.59 12.14
N GLU A 81 -7.65 7.89 11.88
CA GLU A 81 -8.55 6.87 11.35
C GLU A 81 -8.01 6.38 10.00
N PRO A 82 -8.15 5.08 9.70
CA PRO A 82 -7.95 4.60 8.36
C PRO A 82 -9.01 5.25 7.48
N THR A 83 -8.66 6.35 6.81
CA THR A 83 -9.50 6.93 5.76
C THR A 83 -9.59 5.91 4.64
N THR A 84 -10.70 5.17 4.58
CA THR A 84 -11.22 4.65 3.31
C THR A 84 -11.32 5.83 2.38
N HIS A 85 -10.46 5.90 1.36
CA HIS A 85 -10.41 7.01 0.43
C HIS A 85 -11.70 7.04 -0.41
N SER A 86 -12.75 7.71 0.07
CA SER A 86 -13.77 8.30 -0.77
C SER A 86 -13.17 9.57 -1.39
N VAL A 87 -12.57 9.41 -2.57
CA VAL A 87 -12.12 10.55 -3.39
C VAL A 87 -13.36 11.28 -3.90
N ASN A 88 -13.74 12.38 -3.24
CA ASN A 88 -14.73 13.33 -3.74
C ASN A 88 -14.20 14.77 -3.68
N LYS A 89 -13.90 15.30 -4.87
CA LYS A 89 -13.74 16.72 -5.24
C LYS A 89 -13.67 16.69 -6.78
N VAL A 90 -14.54 17.29 -7.61
CA VAL A 90 -15.37 18.51 -7.55
C VAL A 90 -16.37 18.47 -8.73
N VAL A 91 -17.66 18.78 -8.46
CA VAL A 91 -18.63 19.58 -9.27
C VAL A 91 -19.52 18.95 -10.36
N GLU A 92 -20.83 19.16 -10.10
CA GLU A 92 -21.99 19.42 -10.99
C GLU A 92 -22.73 18.27 -11.71
N SER A 93 -23.96 18.07 -11.22
CA SER A 93 -25.23 18.26 -11.97
C SER A 93 -26.05 17.03 -12.38
N ILE A 94 -27.26 17.00 -11.81
CA ILE A 94 -28.57 16.47 -12.31
C ILE A 94 -29.12 15.16 -11.67
N LYS A 95 -30.00 15.43 -10.69
CA LYS A 95 -31.34 14.88 -10.37
C LYS A 95 -31.58 13.40 -10.00
N PRO A 96 -32.53 13.16 -9.06
CA PRO A 96 -32.84 11.85 -8.50
C PRO A 96 -33.99 11.15 -9.25
N HIS A 97 -33.92 9.82 -9.37
CA HIS A 97 -35.10 8.98 -9.53
C HIS A 97 -34.96 7.69 -8.69
N LYS A 98 -35.67 7.68 -7.55
CA LYS A 98 -36.47 6.52 -7.11
C LYS A 98 -37.56 6.29 -8.17
N GLU A 99 -38.10 5.11 -8.43
CA GLU A 99 -38.22 3.81 -7.76
C GLU A 99 -38.58 2.82 -8.90
N ILE A 100 -38.41 1.51 -8.69
CA ILE A 100 -39.40 0.45 -9.01
C ILE A 100 -38.72 -0.91 -8.79
N SER A 101 -39.21 -1.62 -7.77
CA SER A 101 -39.08 -3.07 -7.63
C SER A 101 -39.93 -3.79 -8.68
N ILE A 102 -39.52 -4.97 -9.12
CA ILE A 102 -40.31 -6.24 -9.21
C ILE A 102 -39.61 -7.17 -10.22
N ALA A 103 -39.19 -8.35 -9.74
CA ALA A 103 -38.79 -9.49 -10.56
C ALA A 103 -40.03 -10.13 -11.24
N PRO A 104 -39.93 -10.81 -12.40
CA PRO A 104 -39.52 -12.22 -12.37
C PRO A 104 -38.70 -12.72 -13.58
N LYS A 105 -37.99 -13.82 -13.32
CA LYS A 105 -37.26 -14.76 -14.21
C LYS A 105 -37.61 -14.73 -15.70
N LEU A 106 -36.59 -14.56 -16.54
CA LEU A 106 -36.41 -15.29 -17.79
C LEU A 106 -34.90 -15.56 -18.00
N LYS A 107 -34.59 -16.83 -18.25
CA LYS A 107 -33.25 -17.32 -18.59
C LYS A 107 -32.98 -16.91 -20.04
N GLU A 108 -32.23 -15.84 -20.24
CA GLU A 108 -31.57 -15.57 -21.51
C GLU A 108 -30.12 -15.15 -21.21
N GLU A 109 -29.22 -15.62 -22.06
CA GLU A 109 -27.78 -15.55 -21.91
C GLU A 109 -27.30 -14.12 -21.66
N ILE A 110 -26.63 -13.96 -20.52
CA ILE A 110 -26.09 -12.69 -20.05
C ILE A 110 -24.88 -12.34 -20.92
N VAL A 111 -25.12 -11.67 -22.05
CA VAL A 111 -24.17 -10.67 -22.57
C VAL A 111 -24.40 -9.43 -21.70
N SER A 112 -23.89 -9.48 -20.46
CA SER A 112 -23.88 -8.29 -19.60
C SER A 112 -23.00 -7.27 -20.28
N SER A 113 -23.59 -6.13 -20.62
CA SER A 113 -22.87 -4.87 -20.81
C SER A 113 -21.71 -4.81 -19.81
N PRO A 114 -20.48 -4.47 -20.22
CA PRO A 114 -19.36 -4.41 -19.31
C PRO A 114 -19.73 -3.49 -18.14
N ASP A 115 -19.73 -4.06 -16.93
CA ASP A 115 -19.97 -3.31 -15.71
C ASP A 115 -18.99 -2.14 -15.70
N GLU A 116 -19.50 -0.91 -15.71
CA GLU A 116 -18.69 0.31 -15.81
C GLU A 116 -17.60 0.34 -14.73
N GLY A 117 -17.91 -0.26 -13.56
CA GLY A 117 -16.95 -0.48 -12.47
C GLY A 117 -15.81 -1.43 -12.83
N GLN A 118 -16.09 -2.52 -13.54
CA GLN A 118 -15.08 -3.49 -13.99
C GLN A 118 -14.18 -2.87 -15.08
N LEU A 119 -14.76 -2.11 -16.01
CA LEU A 119 -14.00 -1.43 -17.05
C LEU A 119 -13.04 -0.39 -16.46
N LYS A 120 -13.54 0.39 -15.47
CA LYS A 120 -12.73 1.35 -14.72
C LYS A 120 -11.59 0.66 -13.98
N LEU A 121 -11.88 -0.42 -13.25
CA LEU A 121 -10.86 -1.16 -12.51
C LEU A 121 -9.79 -1.75 -13.45
N LYS A 122 -10.19 -2.28 -14.59
CA LYS A 122 -9.26 -2.78 -15.62
C LYS A 122 -8.33 -1.67 -16.11
N SER A 123 -8.87 -0.48 -16.38
CA SER A 123 -8.08 0.70 -16.76
C SER A 123 -7.07 1.09 -15.68
N GLU A 124 -7.48 1.12 -14.41
CA GLU A 124 -6.59 1.41 -13.27
C GLU A 124 -5.46 0.38 -13.15
N ILE A 125 -5.75 -0.91 -13.34
CA ILE A 125 -4.75 -1.99 -13.33
C ILE A 125 -3.73 -1.81 -14.47
N VAL A 126 -4.19 -1.51 -15.68
CA VAL A 126 -3.31 -1.28 -16.84
C VAL A 126 -2.36 -0.11 -16.59
N ILE A 127 -2.89 1.03 -16.13
CA ILE A 127 -2.09 2.22 -15.83
C ILE A 127 -1.05 1.92 -14.75
N PHE A 128 -1.48 1.25 -13.67
CA PHE A 128 -0.58 0.86 -12.59
C PHE A 128 0.55 -0.05 -13.09
N TYR A 129 0.22 -1.06 -13.88
CA TYR A 129 1.19 -2.02 -14.39
C TYR A 129 2.21 -1.39 -15.34
N LEU A 130 1.76 -0.56 -16.29
CA LEU A 130 2.65 0.16 -17.20
C LEU A 130 3.56 1.15 -16.46
N GLY A 131 3.03 1.85 -15.46
CA GLY A 131 3.81 2.74 -14.60
C GLY A 131 4.94 2.00 -13.86
N ARG A 132 4.67 0.78 -13.40
CA ARG A 132 5.71 -0.07 -12.79
C ARG A 132 6.80 -0.47 -13.78
N ILE A 133 6.43 -0.98 -14.95
CA ILE A 133 7.42 -1.39 -15.97
C ILE A 133 8.28 -0.19 -16.39
N ALA A 134 7.68 0.99 -16.58
CA ALA A 134 8.41 2.21 -16.91
C ALA A 134 9.45 2.59 -15.83
N SER A 135 9.14 2.37 -14.56
CA SER A 135 10.05 2.68 -13.44
C SER A 135 11.19 1.66 -13.27
N CYS A 136 10.91 0.37 -13.47
CA CYS A 136 11.86 -0.71 -13.17
C CYS A 136 12.59 -1.25 -14.40
N LYS A 137 12.19 -0.83 -15.61
CA LYS A 137 12.67 -1.28 -16.94
C LYS A 137 12.37 -2.75 -17.27
N ILE A 138 12.46 -3.65 -16.30
CA ILE A 138 12.17 -5.07 -16.40
C ILE A 138 11.44 -5.50 -15.12
N GLU A 139 10.27 -6.11 -15.27
CA GLU A 139 9.42 -6.56 -14.15
C GLU A 139 9.12 -8.05 -14.27
N LYS A 140 8.98 -8.75 -13.13
CA LYS A 140 8.39 -10.09 -13.13
C LYS A 140 6.88 -9.99 -13.00
N ILE A 141 6.16 -10.87 -13.69
CA ILE A 141 4.70 -10.89 -13.66
C ILE A 141 4.19 -11.15 -12.24
N GLU A 142 4.83 -12.05 -11.50
CA GLU A 142 4.45 -12.41 -10.14
C GLU A 142 4.62 -11.24 -9.17
N ASP A 143 5.71 -10.47 -9.31
CA ASP A 143 6.00 -9.31 -8.48
C ASP A 143 4.98 -8.19 -8.75
N SER A 144 4.62 -8.00 -10.01
CA SER A 144 3.59 -7.03 -10.42
C SER A 144 2.18 -7.46 -10.01
N LEU A 145 1.84 -8.74 -10.11
CA LEU A 145 0.57 -9.28 -9.61
C LEU A 145 0.44 -9.08 -8.11
N LYS A 146 1.51 -9.36 -7.35
CA LYS A 146 1.55 -9.11 -5.91
C LYS A 146 1.35 -7.63 -5.59
N ALA A 147 2.01 -6.74 -6.34
CA ALA A 147 1.84 -5.30 -6.17
C ALA A 147 0.40 -4.84 -6.48
N VAL A 148 -0.26 -5.43 -7.48
CA VAL A 148 -1.68 -5.19 -7.77
C VAL A 148 -2.56 -5.66 -6.62
N MET A 149 -2.32 -6.85 -6.08
CA MET A 149 -3.08 -7.37 -4.92
C MET A 149 -2.91 -6.49 -3.68
N ASP A 150 -1.72 -5.95 -3.45
CA ASP A 150 -1.45 -5.04 -2.33
C ASP A 150 -2.11 -3.67 -2.56
N GLN A 151 -2.08 -3.15 -3.80
CA GLN A 151 -2.64 -1.85 -4.16
C GLN A 151 -4.19 -1.84 -4.12
N PHE A 152 -4.82 -2.91 -4.59
CA PHE A 152 -6.27 -3.03 -4.74
C PHE A 152 -6.89 -3.99 -3.71
N TRP A 153 -6.30 -4.11 -2.52
CA TRP A 153 -6.64 -5.12 -1.51
C TRP A 153 -8.12 -5.19 -1.07
N GLU A 154 -8.87 -4.10 -1.25
CA GLU A 154 -10.31 -4.00 -0.95
C GLU A 154 -11.20 -4.73 -1.98
N ARG A 155 -10.63 -5.15 -3.11
CA ARG A 155 -11.35 -5.84 -4.20
C ARG A 155 -11.19 -7.35 -4.10
N ASP A 156 -12.09 -8.06 -4.76
CA ASP A 156 -12.05 -9.52 -4.83
C ASP A 156 -10.76 -10.01 -5.52
N ARG A 157 -10.00 -10.87 -4.83
CA ARG A 157 -8.69 -11.34 -5.29
C ARG A 157 -8.78 -12.20 -6.56
N PRO A 158 -9.67 -13.20 -6.68
CA PRO A 158 -9.91 -13.90 -7.94
C PRO A 158 -10.18 -12.95 -9.11
N MET A 159 -11.07 -11.97 -8.92
CA MET A 159 -11.39 -10.97 -9.93
C MET A 159 -10.16 -10.14 -10.34
N LEU A 160 -9.39 -9.60 -9.39
CA LEU A 160 -8.17 -8.83 -9.67
C LEU A 160 -7.15 -9.66 -10.45
N LYS A 161 -6.99 -10.94 -10.09
CA LYS A 161 -6.07 -11.84 -10.79
C LYS A 161 -6.52 -12.03 -12.24
N ALA A 162 -7.82 -12.26 -12.46
CA ALA A 162 -8.37 -12.42 -13.80
C ALA A 162 -8.15 -11.15 -14.65
N LEU A 163 -8.52 -9.98 -14.12
CA LEU A 163 -8.35 -8.69 -14.81
C LEU A 163 -6.89 -8.36 -15.10
N PHE A 164 -5.97 -8.69 -14.18
CA PHE A 164 -4.55 -8.48 -14.38
C PHE A 164 -3.99 -9.37 -15.50
N MET A 165 -4.34 -10.66 -15.53
CA MET A 165 -3.90 -11.55 -16.60
C MET A 165 -4.49 -11.14 -17.95
N GLU A 166 -5.75 -10.71 -17.98
CA GLU A 166 -6.39 -10.17 -19.18
C GLU A 166 -5.69 -8.88 -19.65
N ALA A 167 -5.32 -7.99 -18.74
CA ALA A 167 -4.56 -6.78 -19.07
C ALA A 167 -3.19 -7.12 -19.69
N ILE A 168 -2.47 -8.10 -19.13
CA ILE A 168 -1.20 -8.57 -19.68
C ILE A 168 -1.39 -9.14 -21.09
N GLU A 169 -2.40 -9.98 -21.30
CA GLU A 169 -2.68 -10.57 -22.60
C GLU A 169 -2.95 -9.49 -23.65
N VAL A 170 -3.82 -8.52 -23.34
CA VAL A 170 -4.14 -7.41 -24.23
C VAL A 170 -2.88 -6.59 -24.56
N LEU A 171 -2.07 -6.26 -23.56
CA LEU A 171 -0.83 -5.48 -23.75
C LEU A 171 0.23 -6.26 -24.56
N SER A 172 0.30 -7.58 -24.38
CA SER A 172 1.23 -8.44 -25.13
C SER A 172 0.80 -8.58 -26.59
N VAL A 173 -0.49 -8.80 -26.85
CA VAL A 173 -1.04 -8.94 -28.21
C VAL A 173 -0.89 -7.63 -29.00
N SER A 174 -1.06 -6.49 -28.33
CA SER A 174 -0.88 -5.15 -28.92
C SER A 174 0.59 -4.71 -29.02
N ASN A 175 1.53 -5.56 -28.63
CA ASN A 175 2.97 -5.28 -28.66
C ASN A 175 3.38 -4.05 -27.82
N HIS A 176 2.61 -3.72 -26.79
CA HIS A 176 2.95 -2.68 -25.80
C HIS A 176 3.94 -3.17 -24.76
N ILE A 177 3.95 -4.48 -24.51
CA ILE A 177 4.91 -5.17 -23.66
C ILE A 177 5.40 -6.43 -24.37
N VAL A 178 6.60 -6.86 -24.01
CA VAL A 178 7.17 -8.15 -24.43
C VAL A 178 7.47 -8.95 -23.17
N ILE A 179 7.13 -10.24 -23.20
CA ILE A 179 7.33 -11.18 -22.10
C ILE A 179 8.32 -12.25 -22.54
N GLU A 180 9.51 -12.26 -21.96
CA GLU A 180 10.54 -13.26 -22.23
C GLU A 180 11.08 -13.82 -20.91
N ASN A 181 11.16 -15.16 -20.81
CA ASN A 181 11.72 -15.84 -19.64
C ASN A 181 11.08 -15.40 -18.30
N GLY A 182 9.76 -15.16 -18.30
CA GLY A 182 9.01 -14.69 -17.12
C GLY A 182 9.28 -13.24 -16.74
N LYS A 183 9.93 -12.46 -17.60
CA LYS A 183 10.20 -11.04 -17.42
C LYS A 183 9.47 -10.22 -18.48
N THR A 184 8.91 -9.10 -18.05
CA THR A 184 8.18 -8.18 -18.91
C THR A 184 8.96 -6.87 -19.06
N TYR A 185 9.00 -6.34 -20.28
CA TYR A 185 9.58 -5.02 -20.59
C TYR A 185 8.80 -4.33 -21.72
N ILE A 186 8.97 -3.02 -21.85
CA ILE A 186 8.42 -2.24 -22.97
C ILE A 186 9.41 -2.30 -24.13
N PRO A 187 9.01 -2.77 -25.33
CA PRO A 187 9.90 -2.84 -26.48
C PRO A 187 10.33 -1.42 -26.90
N LEU A 188 11.61 -1.24 -27.18
CA LEU A 188 12.11 -0.01 -27.82
C LEU A 188 11.60 0.00 -29.27
N LYS A 189 11.05 1.13 -29.73
CA LYS A 189 10.70 1.27 -31.15
C LYS A 189 11.95 0.98 -31.99
N GLN A 190 11.87 -0.04 -32.83
CA GLN A 190 12.82 -0.21 -33.91
C GLN A 190 12.51 0.89 -34.92
N ASN A 191 13.37 1.91 -34.98
CA ASN A 191 13.39 2.88 -36.08
C ASN A 191 13.99 2.23 -37.32
#